data_AF-A0A7G3UF21-F1
#
_entry.id   AF-A0A7G3UF21-F1
#
_cell.length_a   1.000
_cell.length_b   1.000
_cell.length_c   1.000
_cell.angle_alpha   90.00
_cell.angle_beta   90.00
_cell.angle_gamma   90.00
#
_symmetry.space_group_name_H-M   'P 1'
#
loop_
_entity.id
_entity.type
_entity.pdbx_description
1 polymer ?
#
loop_
_entity_poly.entity_id
_entity_poly.type
_entity_poly.pdbx_seq_one_letter_code
_entity_poly.pdbx_strand_id
1 'polypeptide(L)'
;MKYLVMIQGTQASYDAMEGRPSPGNPVWSEADLAAMFAHMGAINDDLAETGELVDGNGLAAPAQSRTVLAGPDGKPVITDGPYGETKEVLAGYWVVDCASLERVTEIAARVVACPEPEGSTPSPVVIRPIDSGPEA
;
A
#
# COMPACT_ATOMS: atom_id res chain seq x y z
N MET A 1 -8.24 18.80 2.35
CA MET A 1 -8.24 17.89 3.52
C MET A 1 -7.30 16.75 3.20
N LYS A 2 -6.45 16.37 4.15
CA LYS A 2 -5.45 15.33 3.92
C LYS A 2 -6.03 13.94 4.19
N TYR A 3 -5.72 13.00 3.31
CA TYR A 3 -6.12 11.62 3.42
C TYR A 3 -4.91 10.71 3.18
N LEU A 4 -4.83 9.64 3.96
CA LEU A 4 -3.95 8.51 3.75
C LEU A 4 -4.72 7.43 3.00
N VAL A 5 -4.27 7.08 1.79
CA VAL A 5 -4.79 5.98 0.98
C VAL A 5 -3.78 4.84 1.07
N MET A 6 -4.20 3.68 1.54
CA MET A 6 -3.32 2.54 1.82
C MET A 6 -3.73 1.33 1.02
N ILE A 7 -2.78 0.68 0.35
CA ILE A 7 -2.98 -0.65 -0.24
C ILE A 7 -2.60 -1.69 0.81
N GLN A 8 -3.53 -2.57 1.19
CA GLN A 8 -3.18 -3.72 2.02
C GLN A 8 -2.78 -4.89 1.12
N GLY A 9 -1.61 -5.46 1.35
CA GLY A 9 -1.17 -6.71 0.72
C GLY A 9 -1.14 -7.85 1.72
N THR A 10 -0.67 -9.01 1.26
CA THR A 10 -0.38 -10.17 2.11
C THR A 10 1.02 -10.70 1.78
N GLN A 11 1.64 -11.47 2.69
CA GLN A 11 2.91 -12.14 2.38
C GLN A 11 2.79 -13.04 1.14
N ALA A 12 1.63 -13.69 0.94
CA ALA A 12 1.37 -14.52 -0.23
C ALA A 12 1.38 -13.73 -1.55
N SER A 13 0.95 -12.47 -1.53
CA SER A 13 0.99 -11.59 -2.70
C SER A 13 2.42 -11.24 -3.10
N TYR A 14 3.29 -10.98 -2.12
CA TYR A 14 4.73 -10.77 -2.36
C TYR A 14 5.44 -12.05 -2.82
N ASP A 15 5.15 -13.18 -2.18
CA ASP A 15 5.71 -14.48 -2.59
C ASP A 15 5.34 -14.79 -4.06
N ALA A 16 4.12 -14.45 -4.48
CA ALA A 16 3.68 -14.63 -5.86
C ALA A 16 4.42 -13.73 -6.86
N MET A 17 4.76 -12.49 -6.48
CA MET A 17 5.64 -11.62 -7.27
C MET A 17 7.07 -12.17 -7.38
N GLU A 18 7.51 -12.97 -6.41
CA GLU A 18 8.79 -13.69 -6.42
C GLU A 18 8.71 -15.07 -7.11
N GLY A 19 7.59 -15.41 -7.73
CA GLY A 19 7.41 -16.67 -8.47
C GLY A 19 6.95 -17.85 -7.61
N ARG A 20 6.46 -17.62 -6.39
CA ARG A 20 5.90 -18.64 -5.49
C ARG A 20 4.38 -18.47 -5.37
N PRO A 21 3.58 -19.12 -6.23
CA PRO A 21 2.13 -18.90 -6.26
C PRO A 21 1.40 -19.58 -5.11
N SER A 22 0.19 -19.08 -4.82
CA SER A 22 -0.77 -19.71 -3.91
C SER A 22 -2.21 -19.45 -4.39
N PRO A 23 -3.24 -20.12 -3.84
CA PRO A 23 -4.63 -19.83 -4.21
C PRO A 23 -4.94 -18.33 -4.06
N GLY A 24 -5.42 -17.71 -5.16
CA GLY A 24 -5.71 -16.27 -5.19
C GLY A 24 -4.49 -15.36 -5.36
N ASN A 25 -3.27 -15.91 -5.50
CA ASN A 25 -2.03 -15.15 -5.73
C ASN A 25 -1.19 -15.88 -6.81
N PRO A 26 -1.54 -15.71 -8.09
CA PRO A 26 -0.79 -16.28 -9.22
C PRO A 26 0.58 -15.59 -9.40
N VAL A 27 1.51 -16.28 -10.07
CA VAL A 27 2.83 -15.69 -10.40
C VAL A 27 2.65 -14.47 -11.29
N TRP A 28 3.36 -13.40 -10.97
CA TRP A 28 3.40 -12.18 -11.78
C TRP A 28 4.44 -12.34 -12.89
N SER A 29 4.05 -12.05 -14.12
CA SER A 29 4.99 -11.92 -15.23
C SER A 29 5.67 -10.54 -15.20
N GLU A 30 6.76 -10.41 -15.95
CA GLU A 30 7.39 -9.09 -16.18
C GLU A 30 6.41 -8.09 -16.80
N ALA A 31 5.50 -8.55 -17.66
CA ALA A 31 4.47 -7.72 -18.28
C ALA A 31 3.43 -7.24 -17.26
N ASP A 32 3.03 -8.10 -16.31
CA ASP A 32 2.10 -7.72 -15.24
C ASP A 32 2.72 -6.66 -14.32
N LEU A 33 3.99 -6.85 -13.93
CA LEU A 33 4.73 -5.87 -13.13
C LEU A 33 4.86 -4.54 -13.88
N ALA A 34 5.20 -4.56 -15.17
CA ALA A 34 5.31 -3.36 -15.98
C ALA A 34 3.96 -2.63 -16.11
N ALA A 35 2.85 -3.36 -16.30
CA ALA A 35 1.51 -2.78 -16.37
C ALA A 35 1.10 -2.14 -15.05
N MET A 36 1.38 -2.80 -13.92
CA MET A 36 1.15 -2.27 -12.58
C MET A 36 1.94 -0.97 -12.34
N PHE A 37 3.25 -0.96 -12.62
CA PHE A 37 4.07 0.24 -12.45
C PHE A 37 3.63 1.39 -13.35
N ALA A 38 3.27 1.11 -14.60
CA ALA A 38 2.77 2.14 -15.51
C ALA A 38 1.44 2.74 -15.02
N HIS A 39 0.52 1.91 -14.51
CA HIS A 39 -0.76 2.36 -13.99
C HIS A 39 -0.60 3.21 -12.72
N MET A 40 0.20 2.76 -11.75
CA MET A 40 0.50 3.54 -10.54
C MET A 40 1.25 4.83 -10.87
N GLY A 41 2.18 4.79 -11.83
CA GLY A 41 2.89 5.96 -12.34
C GLY A 41 1.92 7.02 -12.90
N ALA A 42 0.97 6.61 -13.73
CA ALA A 42 -0.05 7.53 -14.26
C ALA A 42 -0.94 8.14 -13.17
N ILE A 43 -1.25 7.41 -12.09
CA ILE A 43 -1.93 7.98 -10.93
C ILE A 43 -1.06 9.04 -10.26
N ASN A 44 0.24 8.77 -10.06
CA ASN A 44 1.17 9.72 -9.46
C ASN A 44 1.28 10.99 -10.29
N ASP A 45 1.43 10.86 -11.60
CA ASP A 45 1.56 11.98 -12.52
C ASP A 45 0.31 12.85 -12.49
N ASP A 46 -0.88 12.25 -12.59
CA ASP A 46 -2.15 12.98 -12.50
C ASP A 46 -2.30 13.73 -11.16
N LEU A 47 -1.99 13.08 -10.04
CA LEU A 47 -2.11 13.69 -8.71
C LEU A 47 -1.07 14.81 -8.50
N ALA A 48 0.11 14.69 -9.10
CA ALA A 48 1.11 15.74 -9.09
C ALA A 48 0.66 16.94 -9.94
N GLU A 49 0.10 16.69 -11.13
CA GLU A 49 -0.43 17.73 -12.02
C GLU A 49 -1.60 18.50 -11.40
N THR A 50 -2.50 17.82 -10.67
CA THR A 50 -3.61 18.46 -9.96
C THR A 50 -3.19 19.13 -8.66
N GLY A 51 -1.96 18.90 -8.20
CA GLY A 51 -1.46 19.37 -6.91
C GLY A 51 -2.08 18.65 -5.70
N GLU A 52 -2.74 17.51 -5.93
CA GLU A 52 -3.36 16.70 -4.87
C GLU A 52 -2.34 15.78 -4.19
N LEU A 53 -1.20 15.47 -4.83
CA LEU A 53 -0.16 14.61 -4.24
C LEU A 53 0.65 15.33 -3.16
N VAL A 54 0.63 14.82 -1.93
CA VAL A 54 1.51 15.26 -0.84
C VAL A 54 2.73 14.36 -0.73
N ASP A 55 2.52 13.04 -0.74
CA ASP A 55 3.56 12.00 -0.72
C ASP A 55 2.97 10.67 -1.22
N GLY A 56 3.79 9.73 -1.66
CA GLY A 56 3.33 8.39 -2.01
C GLY A 56 4.46 7.45 -2.38
N ASN A 57 4.45 6.24 -1.84
CA ASN A 57 5.51 5.25 -2.03
C ASN A 57 4.96 3.82 -2.00
N GLY A 58 5.50 2.97 -2.88
CA GLY A 58 5.44 1.51 -2.71
C GLY A 58 6.45 1.08 -1.65
N LEU A 59 6.06 0.14 -0.79
CA LEU A 59 6.91 -0.34 0.29
C LEU A 59 7.62 -1.63 -0.10
N ALA A 60 8.83 -1.80 0.46
CA ALA A 60 9.59 -3.03 0.31
C ALA A 60 8.85 -4.24 0.91
N ALA A 61 9.26 -5.44 0.50
CA ALA A 61 8.67 -6.68 0.98
C ALA A 61 8.66 -6.75 2.52
N PRO A 62 7.60 -7.28 3.15
CA PRO A 62 7.47 -7.33 4.61
C PRO A 62 8.65 -8.00 5.31
N ALA A 63 9.30 -8.96 4.66
CA ALA A 63 10.50 -9.62 5.17
C ALA A 63 11.66 -8.65 5.52
N GLN A 64 11.66 -7.44 4.96
CA GLN A 64 12.64 -6.38 5.24
C GLN A 64 12.21 -5.46 6.39
N SER A 65 11.05 -5.71 7.01
CA SER A 65 10.53 -4.88 8.10
C SER A 65 11.23 -5.17 9.43
N ARG A 66 11.07 -4.22 10.37
CA ARG A 66 11.55 -4.33 11.75
C ARG A 66 10.47 -3.82 12.68
N THR A 67 10.09 -4.64 13.64
CA THR A 67 9.14 -4.27 14.71
C THR A 67 9.91 -3.86 15.96
N VAL A 68 9.46 -2.79 16.62
CA VAL A 68 10.02 -2.31 17.89
C VAL A 68 8.87 -2.16 18.89
N LEU A 69 8.95 -2.87 20.02
CA LEU A 69 7.94 -2.85 21.09
C LEU A 69 8.58 -2.54 22.45
N ALA A 70 7.83 -1.97 23.37
CA ALA A 70 8.29 -1.83 24.75
C ALA A 70 8.29 -3.21 25.44
N GLY A 71 9.45 -3.62 25.94
CA GLY A 71 9.61 -4.82 26.75
C GLY A 71 9.10 -4.64 28.19
N PRO A 72 8.98 -5.74 28.96
CA PRO A 72 8.48 -5.70 30.34
C PRO A 72 9.31 -4.80 31.29
N ASP A 73 10.57 -4.57 30.98
CA ASP A 73 11.49 -3.71 31.73
C ASP A 73 11.58 -2.28 31.18
N GLY A 74 10.69 -1.91 30.24
CA GLY A 74 10.66 -0.61 29.58
C GLY A 74 11.72 -0.42 28.49
N LYS A 75 12.55 -1.43 28.20
CA LYS A 75 13.54 -1.36 27.10
C LYS A 75 12.93 -1.82 25.77
N PRO A 76 13.40 -1.32 24.63
CA PRO A 76 12.90 -1.76 23.34
C PRO A 76 13.26 -3.23 23.06
N VAL A 77 12.26 -4.02 22.70
CA VAL A 77 12.37 -5.35 22.08
C VAL A 77 12.27 -5.16 20.58
N ILE A 78 13.31 -5.59 19.86
CA ILE A 78 13.43 -5.43 18.41
C ILE A 78 13.29 -6.81 17.78
N THR A 79 12.40 -6.92 16.79
CA THR A 79 12.18 -8.16 16.02
C THR A 79 12.35 -7.85 14.54
N ASP A 80 13.31 -8.52 13.91
CA ASP A 80 13.53 -8.50 12.46
C ASP A 80 12.61 -9.51 11.76
N GLY A 81 12.22 -9.20 10.53
CA GLY A 81 11.43 -10.09 9.68
C GLY A 81 10.07 -9.50 9.33
N PRO A 82 9.18 -10.28 8.70
CA PRO A 82 7.81 -9.82 8.50
C PRO A 82 7.20 -9.44 9.85
N TYR A 83 6.20 -8.57 9.82
CA TYR A 83 5.22 -8.48 10.91
C TYR A 83 4.85 -9.92 11.36
N GLY A 84 4.44 -10.12 12.62
CA GLY A 84 4.08 -11.44 13.15
C GLY A 84 2.98 -12.16 12.34
N GLU A 85 2.12 -12.97 12.95
CA GLU A 85 1.03 -13.66 12.21
C GLU A 85 -0.07 -12.72 11.63
N THR A 86 0.26 -11.47 11.27
CA THR A 86 -0.64 -10.55 10.59
C THR A 86 -0.91 -11.06 9.17
N LYS A 87 -2.18 -11.30 8.89
CA LYS A 87 -2.65 -11.70 7.56
C LYS A 87 -2.45 -10.61 6.51
N GLU A 88 -2.40 -9.35 6.93
CA GLU A 88 -2.37 -8.16 6.07
C GLU A 88 -1.18 -7.27 6.44
N VAL A 89 -0.54 -6.70 5.41
CA VAL A 89 0.61 -5.79 5.50
C VAL A 89 0.35 -4.54 4.68
N LEU A 90 1.00 -3.42 4.99
CA LEU A 90 0.94 -2.23 4.15
C LEU A 90 1.84 -2.42 2.94
N ALA A 91 1.27 -2.45 1.74
CA ALA A 91 2.03 -2.64 0.50
C ALA A 91 2.50 -1.33 -0.12
N GLY A 92 1.73 -0.27 0.06
CA GLY A 92 2.02 1.06 -0.45
C GLY A 92 1.00 2.07 0.06
N TYR A 93 1.33 3.35 -0.08
CA TYR A 93 0.45 4.42 0.34
C TYR A 93 0.55 5.66 -0.54
N TRP A 94 -0.49 6.49 -0.47
CA TRP A 94 -0.48 7.88 -0.87
C TRP A 94 -0.98 8.74 0.28
N VAL A 95 -0.35 9.89 0.48
CA VAL A 95 -0.93 11.03 1.18
C VAL A 95 -1.39 12.03 0.14
N VAL A 96 -2.70 12.32 0.13
CA VAL A 96 -3.29 13.26 -0.82
C VAL A 96 -4.02 14.38 -0.09
N ASP A 97 -3.96 15.59 -0.63
CA ASP A 97 -4.76 16.72 -0.18
C ASP A 97 -5.92 16.94 -1.16
N CYS A 98 -7.09 16.42 -0.79
CA CYS A 98 -8.28 16.45 -1.63
C CYS A 98 -9.34 17.38 -1.05
N ALA A 99 -10.20 17.92 -1.92
CA ALA A 99 -11.31 18.76 -1.51
C ALA A 99 -12.36 18.01 -0.67
N SER A 100 -12.52 16.69 -0.85
CA SER A 100 -13.54 15.90 -0.17
C SER A 100 -13.21 14.40 -0.08
N LEU A 101 -14.01 13.66 0.71
CA LEU A 101 -13.91 12.20 0.84
C LEU A 101 -14.28 11.51 -0.48
N GLU A 102 -15.24 12.05 -1.22
CA GLU A 102 -15.67 11.53 -2.52
C GLU A 102 -14.51 11.59 -3.52
N ARG A 103 -13.77 12.70 -3.56
CA ARG A 103 -12.61 12.84 -4.45
C ARG A 103 -11.53 11.80 -4.17
N VAL A 104 -11.14 11.62 -2.90
CA VAL A 104 -10.17 10.56 -2.55
C VAL A 104 -10.73 9.16 -2.80
N THR A 105 -12.05 8.97 -2.75
CA THR A 105 -12.69 7.69 -3.10
C THR A 105 -12.58 7.40 -4.60
N GLU A 106 -12.71 8.41 -5.47
CA GLU A 106 -12.43 8.26 -6.91
C GLU A 106 -10.97 7.85 -7.16
N ILE A 107 -10.03 8.47 -6.45
CA ILE A 107 -8.60 8.13 -6.53
C ILE A 107 -8.39 6.68 -6.08
N ALA A 108 -8.96 6.27 -4.94
CA ALA A 108 -8.87 4.89 -4.45
C ALA A 108 -9.48 3.88 -5.43
N ALA A 109 -10.59 4.22 -6.10
CA ALA A 109 -11.19 3.36 -7.12
C ALA A 109 -10.23 3.13 -8.31
N ARG A 110 -9.44 4.13 -8.70
CA ARG A 110 -8.38 3.97 -9.71
C ARG A 110 -7.27 3.04 -9.24
N VAL A 111 -6.91 3.10 -7.95
CA VAL A 111 -5.91 2.19 -7.35
C VAL A 111 -6.42 0.75 -7.37
N VAL A 112 -7.69 0.51 -7.01
CA VAL A 112 -8.31 -0.83 -7.09
C VAL A 112 -8.38 -1.36 -8.53
N ALA A 113 -8.47 -0.48 -9.52
CA ALA A 113 -8.47 -0.84 -10.94
C ALA A 113 -7.06 -1.13 -11.50
N CYS A 114 -6.02 -1.16 -10.66
CA CYS A 114 -4.68 -1.53 -11.08
C CYS A 114 -4.68 -2.94 -11.70
N PRO A 115 -4.05 -3.14 -12.88
CA PRO A 115 -3.94 -4.45 -13.48
C PRO A 115 -3.20 -5.43 -12.56
N GLU A 116 -3.77 -6.61 -12.38
CA GLU A 116 -3.20 -7.75 -11.67
C GLU A 116 -3.32 -9.01 -12.55
N PRO A 117 -2.49 -10.05 -12.34
CA PRO A 117 -2.62 -11.27 -13.12
C PRO A 117 -3.99 -11.95 -12.91
N GLU A 118 -4.48 -12.66 -13.92
CA GLU A 118 -5.77 -13.37 -13.84
C GLU A 118 -5.80 -14.37 -12.68
N GLY A 119 -6.87 -14.32 -11.87
CA GLY A 119 -7.03 -15.15 -10.68
C GLY A 119 -6.44 -14.55 -9.41
N SER A 120 -5.92 -13.31 -9.46
CA SER A 120 -5.55 -12.55 -8.27
C SER A 120 -6.77 -12.21 -7.42
N THR A 121 -6.61 -12.28 -6.11
CA THR A 121 -7.59 -11.77 -5.15
C THR A 121 -7.33 -10.28 -4.95
N PRO A 122 -8.31 -9.39 -5.21
CA PRO A 122 -8.09 -7.95 -5.11
C PRO A 122 -7.65 -7.52 -3.70
N SER A 123 -6.63 -6.67 -3.66
CA SER A 123 -6.14 -6.04 -2.44
C SER A 123 -7.05 -4.88 -2.00
N PRO A 124 -7.50 -4.80 -0.74
CA PRO A 124 -8.33 -3.67 -0.32
C PRO A 124 -7.51 -2.38 -0.25
N VAL A 125 -8.14 -1.29 -0.68
CA VAL A 125 -7.63 0.08 -0.53
C VAL A 125 -8.38 0.77 0.61
N VAL A 126 -7.65 1.21 1.63
CA VAL A 126 -8.20 1.83 2.83
C VAL A 126 -7.93 3.32 2.81
N ILE A 127 -8.98 4.14 2.91
CA ILE A 127 -8.90 5.60 3.01
C ILE A 127 -9.04 6.00 4.48
N ARG A 128 -8.11 6.83 4.97
CA ARG A 128 -8.19 7.42 6.31
C ARG A 128 -7.97 8.94 6.25
N PRO A 129 -8.87 9.76 6.81
CA PRO A 129 -8.57 11.16 7.05
C PRO A 129 -7.34 11.30 7.96
N ILE A 130 -6.49 12.28 7.67
CA ILE A 130 -5.38 12.67 8.54
C ILE A 130 -5.84 13.89 9.33
N ASP A 131 -6.02 13.71 10.64
CA ASP A 131 -6.25 14.83 11.55
C ASP A 131 -5.01 15.70 11.62
N SER A 132 -5.16 17.01 11.40
CA SER A 132 -4.08 17.99 11.55
C SER A 132 -3.72 18.30 13.00
N GLY A 133 -4.36 17.63 13.98
CA GLY A 133 -4.27 17.98 15.39
C GLY A 133 -4.83 19.38 15.68
N PRO A 134 -4.79 19.86 16.94
CA PRO A 134 -4.99 21.28 17.22
C PRO A 134 -3.86 22.06 16.54
N GLU A 135 -4.22 23.08 15.74
CA GLU A 135 -3.26 24.00 15.13
C GLU A 135 -2.30 24.53 16.22
N ALA A 136 -1.00 24.36 16.01
CA ALA A 136 0.06 24.81 16.92
C ALA A 136 0.33 26.31 16.77
#